data_AF-A0A4Y2LGT2-F1
#
_entry.id   AF-A0A4Y2LGT2-F1
#
_cell.length_a   1.000
_cell.length_b   1.000
_cell.length_c   1.000
_cell.angle_alpha   90.00
_cell.angle_beta   90.00
_cell.angle_gamma   90.00
#
_symmetry.space_group_name_H-M   'P 1'
#
loop_
_entity.id
_entity.type
_entity.pdbx_description
1 polymer ?
#
loop_
_entity_poly.entity_id
_entity_poly.type
_entity_poly.pdbx_seq_one_letter_code
_entity_poly.pdbx_strand_id
1 'polypeptide(L)'
;MLKFISICDWGADAGTLRTTYVTLIRPILEYGCQVYGVASDTNLDKLERVQLSVARIVTGLRGSTPTDIVLYEADLQPLRLRSTPNHTKYFSKLFSYNNQHRTANFLKSWQNDQGLRKSSPLGHALKIDALHSLVEFNSLKAIASPLDSLPNVFFHTDLLTHTNKSTRHPEYLRQAALEMINNITIEATPIYTDGSKNEIGHTGSGGFVNHGRGSFP
;
A
#
# COMPACT_ATOMS: atom_id res chain seq x y z
N MET A 1 -26.06 5.53 14.24
CA MET A 1 -25.91 5.09 12.83
C MET A 1 -26.24 3.61 12.67
N LEU A 2 -25.35 2.64 12.91
CA LEU A 2 -25.64 1.22 12.66
C LEU A 2 -26.93 0.70 13.33
N LYS A 3 -27.15 1.02 14.63
CA LYS A 3 -28.38 0.67 15.36
C LYS A 3 -29.67 1.24 14.73
N PHE A 4 -29.57 2.30 13.93
CA PHE A 4 -30.72 2.86 13.20
C PHE A 4 -30.94 2.08 11.90
N ILE A 5 -29.87 1.88 11.13
CA ILE A 5 -29.87 1.12 9.87
C ILE A 5 -30.37 -0.33 10.08
N SER A 6 -30.03 -0.95 11.22
CA SER A 6 -30.47 -2.31 11.58
C SER A 6 -31.93 -2.41 12.06
N ILE A 7 -32.64 -1.29 12.23
CA ILE A 7 -34.03 -1.25 12.74
C ILE A 7 -35.02 -0.77 11.66
N CYS A 8 -34.55 -0.21 10.54
CA CYS A 8 -35.42 0.15 9.41
C CYS A 8 -36.14 -1.09 8.84
N ASP A 9 -37.39 -0.92 8.40
CA ASP A 9 -38.32 -2.01 8.03
C ASP A 9 -37.84 -2.94 6.89
N TRP A 10 -36.84 -2.51 6.11
CA TRP A 10 -36.22 -3.29 5.03
C TRP A 10 -34.91 -3.99 5.44
N GLY A 11 -34.53 -3.93 6.73
CA GLY A 11 -33.53 -4.77 7.39
C GLY A 11 -32.20 -4.92 6.65
N ALA A 12 -31.24 -4.01 6.87
CA ALA A 12 -29.90 -4.17 6.31
C ALA A 12 -29.25 -5.48 6.78
N ASP A 13 -28.78 -6.29 5.83
CA ASP A 13 -28.20 -7.60 6.12
C ASP A 13 -26.91 -7.50 6.95
N ALA A 14 -26.53 -8.59 7.62
CA ALA A 14 -25.33 -8.65 8.46
C ALA A 14 -24.05 -8.26 7.69
N GLY A 15 -23.92 -8.68 6.43
CA GLY A 15 -22.85 -8.31 5.52
C GLY A 15 -22.83 -6.82 5.19
N THR A 16 -23.98 -6.20 4.94
CA THR A 16 -24.13 -4.74 4.74
C THR A 16 -23.77 -3.97 6.02
N LEU A 17 -24.25 -4.39 7.19
CA LEU A 17 -23.91 -3.77 8.48
C LEU A 17 -22.41 -3.91 8.80
N ARG A 18 -21.83 -5.08 8.55
CA ARG A 18 -20.38 -5.34 8.69
C ARG A 18 -19.58 -4.48 7.72
N THR A 19 -19.98 -4.40 6.45
CA THR A 19 -19.30 -3.58 5.44
C THR A 19 -19.33 -2.11 5.85
N THR A 20 -20.48 -1.60 6.28
CA THR A 20 -20.66 -0.23 6.82
C THR A 20 -19.74 0.03 8.01
N TYR A 21 -19.56 -0.94 8.91
CA TYR A 21 -18.58 -0.83 10.00
C TYR A 21 -17.14 -0.75 9.47
N VAL A 22 -16.76 -1.66 8.59
CA VAL A 22 -15.40 -1.78 8.03
C VAL A 22 -14.99 -0.53 7.24
N THR A 23 -15.91 0.07 6.47
CA THR A 23 -15.60 1.18 5.56
C THR A 23 -15.68 2.56 6.21
N LEU A 24 -16.57 2.77 7.19
CA LEU A 24 -16.81 4.09 7.78
C LEU A 24 -16.35 4.22 9.23
N ILE A 25 -16.62 3.22 10.08
CA ILE A 25 -16.40 3.35 11.53
C ILE A 25 -15.01 2.83 11.94
N ARG A 26 -14.62 1.66 11.44
CA ARG A 26 -13.30 1.06 11.75
C ARG A 26 -12.13 1.99 11.39
N PRO A 27 -12.12 2.73 10.26
CA PRO A 27 -11.03 3.66 9.97
C PRO A 27 -10.94 4.81 10.98
N ILE A 28 -12.08 5.29 11.51
CA ILE A 28 -12.11 6.32 12.56
C ILE A 28 -11.59 5.75 13.89
N LEU A 29 -11.93 4.51 14.22
CA LEU A 29 -11.43 3.84 15.43
C LEU A 29 -9.94 3.52 15.35
N GLU A 30 -9.42 3.12 14.18
CA GLU A 30 -8.00 2.81 13.94
C GLU A 30 -7.16 4.09 13.68
N TYR A 31 -7.79 5.23 13.41
CA TYR A 31 -7.11 6.50 13.16
C TYR A 31 -6.38 7.01 14.40
N GLY A 32 -5.10 7.34 14.26
CA GLY A 32 -4.29 7.81 15.37
C GLY A 32 -3.91 6.70 16.37
N CYS A 33 -4.02 5.43 15.98
CA CYS A 33 -3.50 4.30 16.78
C CYS A 33 -2.02 4.52 17.15
N GLN A 34 -1.25 5.14 16.27
CA GLN A 34 0.14 5.57 16.47
C GLN A 34 0.35 6.52 17.65
N VAL A 35 -0.70 7.18 18.14
CA VAL A 35 -0.70 8.11 19.26
C VAL A 35 -1.31 7.47 20.50
N TYR A 36 -2.51 6.89 20.37
CA TYR A 36 -3.23 6.31 21.51
C TYR A 36 -2.77 4.90 21.88
N GLY A 37 -1.96 4.22 21.07
CA GLY A 37 -1.53 2.83 21.28
C GLY A 37 -0.75 2.58 22.58
N VAL A 38 -0.22 3.65 23.20
CA VAL A 38 0.43 3.61 24.53
C VAL A 38 -0.48 4.03 25.69
N ALA A 39 -1.77 4.23 25.43
CA ALA A 39 -2.76 4.48 26.48
C ALA A 39 -2.92 3.27 27.43
N SER A 40 -3.56 3.49 28.58
CA SER A 40 -3.91 2.38 29.47
C SER A 40 -4.91 1.42 28.83
N ASP A 41 -4.84 0.15 29.22
CA ASP A 41 -5.81 -0.88 28.81
C ASP A 41 -7.26 -0.44 28.98
N THR A 42 -7.59 0.17 30.12
CA THR A 42 -8.94 0.70 30.41
C THR A 42 -9.44 1.74 29.41
N ASN A 43 -8.55 2.43 28.70
CA ASN A 43 -8.90 3.35 27.62
C ASN A 43 -8.98 2.63 26.27
N LEU A 44 -8.06 1.70 25.97
CA LEU A 44 -8.13 0.85 24.77
C LEU A 44 -9.40 -0.02 24.75
N ASP A 45 -9.82 -0.52 25.91
CA ASP A 45 -11.05 -1.30 26.09
C ASP A 45 -12.32 -0.51 25.75
N LYS A 46 -12.28 0.83 25.80
CA LYS A 46 -13.41 1.67 25.34
C LYS A 46 -13.61 1.53 23.83
N LEU A 47 -12.53 1.42 23.06
CA LEU A 47 -12.58 1.20 21.61
C LEU A 47 -13.06 -0.22 21.29
N GLU A 48 -12.54 -1.23 22.00
CA GLU A 48 -12.99 -2.62 21.83
C GLU A 48 -14.47 -2.80 22.20
N ARG A 49 -14.98 -2.08 23.21
CA ARG A 49 -16.42 -2.05 23.54
C ARG A 49 -17.28 -1.46 22.43
N VAL A 50 -16.79 -0.47 21.68
CA VAL A 50 -17.49 0.05 20.50
C VAL A 50 -17.53 -1.01 19.39
N GLN A 51 -16.40 -1.67 19.10
CA GLN A 51 -16.37 -2.77 18.12
C GLN A 51 -17.29 -3.93 18.54
N LEU A 52 -17.28 -4.34 19.81
CA LEU A 52 -18.14 -5.40 20.33
C LEU A 52 -19.63 -5.04 20.27
N SER A 53 -19.99 -3.79 20.56
CA SER A 53 -21.36 -3.29 20.41
C SER A 53 -21.83 -3.42 18.95
N VAL A 54 -20.97 -3.07 17.99
CA VAL A 54 -21.24 -3.26 16.56
C VAL A 54 -21.33 -4.73 16.20
N ALA A 55 -20.41 -5.58 16.66
CA ALA A 55 -20.42 -7.02 16.39
C ALA A 55 -21.72 -7.68 16.85
N ARG A 56 -22.28 -7.27 18.00
CA ARG A 56 -23.59 -7.73 18.49
C ARG A 56 -24.77 -7.23 17.66
N ILE A 57 -24.70 -6.02 17.09
CA ILE A 57 -25.71 -5.51 16.15
C ILE A 57 -25.67 -6.29 14.83
N VAL A 58 -24.48 -6.61 14.33
CA VAL A 58 -24.27 -7.37 13.09
C VAL A 58 -24.76 -8.83 13.23
N THR A 59 -24.45 -9.49 14.34
CA THR A 59 -24.72 -10.93 14.55
C THR A 59 -26.05 -11.22 15.25
N GLY A 60 -26.70 -10.22 15.84
CA GLY A 60 -27.88 -10.40 16.68
C GLY A 60 -27.63 -11.16 18.00
N LEU A 61 -26.37 -11.51 18.32
CA LEU A 61 -26.05 -12.37 19.45
C LEU A 61 -26.30 -11.71 20.81
N ARG A 62 -26.97 -12.45 21.70
CA ARG A 62 -27.36 -12.03 23.06
C ARG A 62 -26.16 -11.49 23.84
N GLY A 63 -26.38 -10.45 24.65
CA GLY A 63 -25.34 -9.80 25.47
C GLY A 63 -24.53 -10.74 26.39
N SER A 64 -25.06 -11.92 26.73
CA SER A 64 -24.37 -12.95 27.51
C SER A 64 -23.38 -13.80 26.72
N THR A 65 -23.40 -13.77 25.37
CA THR A 65 -22.47 -14.54 24.54
C THR A 65 -21.04 -14.01 24.71
N PRO A 66 -20.04 -14.88 24.91
CA PRO A 66 -18.62 -14.50 24.98
C PRO A 66 -18.13 -13.61 23.82
N THR A 67 -17.22 -12.69 24.13
CA THR A 67 -16.73 -11.65 23.21
C THR A 67 -15.99 -12.22 21.99
N ASP A 68 -15.19 -13.25 22.21
CA ASP A 68 -14.46 -14.02 21.20
C ASP A 68 -15.41 -14.68 20.19
N ILE A 69 -16.46 -15.37 20.67
CA ILE A 69 -17.48 -15.98 19.81
C ILE A 69 -18.21 -14.92 18.97
N VAL A 70 -18.59 -13.79 19.57
CA VAL A 70 -19.28 -12.70 18.87
C VAL A 70 -18.39 -12.04 17.81
N LEU A 71 -17.09 -11.89 18.08
CA LEU A 71 -16.13 -11.35 17.12
C LEU A 71 -15.85 -12.33 15.97
N TYR A 72 -15.74 -13.63 16.28
CA TYR A 72 -15.61 -14.69 15.28
C TYR A 72 -16.82 -14.73 14.33
N GLU A 73 -18.04 -14.79 14.86
CA GLU A 73 -19.28 -14.82 14.06
C GLU A 73 -19.46 -13.55 13.20
N ALA A 74 -19.00 -12.40 13.68
CA ALA A 74 -19.04 -11.15 12.93
C ALA A 74 -17.94 -11.03 11.84
N ASP A 75 -17.03 -12.02 11.75
CA ASP A 75 -15.77 -11.93 10.99
C ASP A 75 -15.02 -10.62 11.32
N LEU A 76 -14.77 -10.39 12.61
CA LEU A 76 -14.09 -9.21 13.16
C LEU A 76 -12.92 -9.64 14.05
N GLN A 77 -11.75 -9.03 13.84
CA GLN A 77 -10.58 -9.23 14.69
C GLN A 77 -10.49 -8.09 15.73
N PRO A 78 -10.05 -8.35 16.98
CA PRO A 78 -9.82 -7.31 17.99
C PRO A 78 -8.98 -6.13 17.46
N LEU A 79 -9.37 -4.90 17.78
CA LEU A 79 -8.69 -3.68 17.33
C LEU A 79 -7.23 -3.65 17.79
N ARG A 80 -6.95 -4.12 19.02
CA ARG A 80 -5.58 -4.24 19.56
C ARG A 80 -4.68 -5.06 18.63
N LEU A 81 -5.14 -6.22 18.17
CA LEU A 81 -4.39 -7.13 17.29
C LEU A 81 -4.21 -6.57 15.87
N ARG A 82 -5.18 -5.80 15.39
CA ARG A 82 -5.09 -5.05 14.13
C ARG A 82 -4.19 -3.81 14.21
N SER A 83 -4.02 -3.25 15.41
CA SER A 83 -3.21 -2.04 15.58
C SER A 83 -1.73 -2.28 15.36
N THR A 84 -1.21 -3.48 15.66
CA THR A 84 0.21 -3.85 15.47
C THR A 84 0.69 -3.70 14.01
N PRO A 85 0.09 -4.36 12.99
CA PRO A 85 0.53 -4.16 11.61
C PRO A 85 0.29 -2.73 11.11
N ASN A 86 -0.74 -2.03 11.59
CA ASN A 86 -0.98 -0.62 11.25
C ASN A 86 0.12 0.31 11.80
N HIS A 87 0.58 0.09 13.03
CA HIS A 87 1.74 0.79 13.61
C HIS A 87 3.00 0.51 12.79
N THR A 88 3.31 -0.77 12.54
CA THR A 88 4.49 -1.18 11.78
C THR A 88 4.50 -0.55 10.39
N LYS A 89 3.40 -0.67 9.63
CA LYS A 89 3.27 -0.07 8.30
C LYS A 89 3.50 1.44 8.32
N TYR A 90 2.97 2.16 9.32
CA TYR A 90 3.15 3.61 9.44
C TYR A 90 4.60 3.98 9.76
N PHE A 91 5.21 3.33 10.77
CA PHE A 91 6.58 3.66 11.18
C PHE A 91 7.62 3.22 10.15
N SER A 92 7.52 2.02 9.57
CA SER A 92 8.32 1.61 8.40
C SER A 92 8.23 2.62 7.26
N LYS A 93 7.03 3.15 6.98
CA LYS A 93 6.88 4.19 5.96
C LYS A 93 7.59 5.49 6.36
N LEU A 94 7.53 5.90 7.63
CA LEU A 94 8.29 7.04 8.13
C LEU A 94 9.81 6.85 7.98
N PHE A 95 10.34 5.71 8.39
CA PHE A 95 11.78 5.41 8.26
C PHE A 95 12.24 5.33 6.80
N SER A 96 11.37 4.85 5.89
CA SER A 96 11.65 4.82 4.44
C SER A 96 11.80 6.20 3.79
N TYR A 97 11.36 7.29 4.44
CA TYR A 97 11.58 8.62 3.90
C TYR A 97 13.04 9.06 4.05
N ASN A 98 13.53 9.72 3.01
CA ASN A 98 14.78 10.46 3.02
C ASN A 98 14.72 11.65 4.01
N ASN A 99 15.80 12.41 4.10
CA ASN A 99 15.92 13.50 5.07
C ASN A 99 15.08 14.76 4.75
N GLN A 100 14.13 14.69 3.80
CA GLN A 100 13.22 15.79 3.48
C GLN A 100 11.95 15.77 4.37
N HIS A 101 11.59 14.63 4.96
CA HIS A 101 10.35 14.49 5.73
C HIS A 101 10.53 14.86 7.22
N ARG A 102 9.98 16.01 7.64
CA ARG A 102 10.16 16.58 9.00
C ARG A 102 9.90 15.57 10.13
N THR A 103 8.79 14.83 10.07
CA THR A 103 8.44 13.85 11.12
C THR A 103 9.37 12.64 11.13
N ALA A 104 9.92 12.24 9.97
CA ALA A 104 10.89 11.15 9.89
C ALA A 104 12.24 11.59 10.49
N ASN A 105 12.69 12.80 10.19
CA ASN A 105 13.89 13.38 10.80
C ASN A 105 13.76 13.49 12.32
N PHE A 106 12.63 14.02 12.80
CA PHE A 106 12.35 14.13 14.24
C PHE A 106 12.35 12.77 14.94
N LEU A 107 11.78 11.73 14.31
CA LEU A 107 11.79 10.37 14.85
C LEU A 107 13.20 9.75 14.87
N LYS A 108 13.99 9.95 13.81
CA LYS A 108 15.40 9.50 13.74
C LYS A 108 16.30 10.19 14.77
N SER A 109 16.01 11.45 15.11
CA SER A 109 16.72 12.21 16.15
C SER A 109 16.06 12.12 17.54
N TRP A 110 15.01 11.31 17.72
CA TRP A 110 14.25 11.28 18.98
C TRP A 110 15.02 10.53 20.07
N GLN A 111 15.17 11.16 21.23
CA GLN A 111 15.73 10.56 22.44
C GLN A 111 14.68 10.52 23.55
N ASN A 112 14.77 9.52 24.42
CA ASN A 112 13.78 9.32 25.48
C ASN A 112 14.14 10.10 26.75
N ASP A 113 14.02 11.42 26.69
CA ASP A 113 14.35 12.33 27.80
C ASP A 113 13.22 12.43 28.85
N GLN A 114 12.27 11.48 28.85
CA GLN A 114 11.10 11.53 29.73
C GLN A 114 11.35 10.79 31.05
N GLY A 115 11.18 11.49 32.18
CA GLY A 115 11.15 10.87 33.52
C GLY A 115 9.94 9.96 33.80
N LEU A 116 9.09 9.71 32.79
CA LEU A 116 7.92 8.84 32.90
C LEU A 116 8.31 7.38 32.60
N ARG A 117 7.89 6.45 33.46
CA ARG A 117 8.11 5.00 33.25
C ARG A 117 7.33 4.40 32.07
N LYS A 118 6.35 5.11 31.51
CA LYS A 118 5.55 4.63 30.36
C LYS A 118 6.25 4.97 29.05
N SER A 119 6.22 4.04 28.10
CA SER A 119 6.74 4.30 26.75
C SER A 119 5.93 5.39 26.06
N SER A 120 6.62 6.44 25.60
CA SER A 120 6.14 7.35 24.55
C SER A 120 5.70 6.57 23.31
N PRO A 121 4.74 7.05 22.50
CA PRO A 121 4.41 6.40 21.22
C PRO A 121 5.62 6.33 20.28
N LEU A 122 6.51 7.32 20.34
CA LEU A 122 7.79 7.34 19.60
C LEU A 122 8.80 6.33 20.17
N GLY A 123 8.80 6.12 21.49
CA GLY A 123 9.56 5.06 22.13
C GLY A 123 9.05 3.65 21.79
N HIS A 124 7.76 3.52 21.46
CA HIS A 124 7.21 2.29 20.90
C HIS A 124 7.60 2.13 19.43
N ALA A 125 7.65 3.23 18.65
CA ALA A 125 8.12 3.24 17.27
C ALA A 125 9.59 2.81 17.12
N LEU A 126 10.50 3.30 17.97
CA LEU A 126 11.92 2.89 17.93
C LEU A 126 12.11 1.40 18.25
N LYS A 127 11.25 0.80 19.07
CA LYS A 127 11.27 -0.66 19.28
C LYS A 127 10.86 -1.44 18.04
N ILE A 128 9.94 -0.90 17.24
CA ILE A 128 9.56 -1.47 15.94
C ILE A 128 10.71 -1.29 14.93
N ASP A 129 11.39 -0.14 14.93
CA ASP A 129 12.57 0.10 14.08
C ASP A 129 13.73 -0.84 14.39
N ALA A 130 14.01 -1.08 15.68
CA ALA A 130 15.02 -2.05 16.11
C ALA A 130 14.71 -3.50 15.69
N LEU A 131 13.42 -3.84 15.47
CA LEU A 131 13.00 -5.11 14.86
C LEU A 131 13.06 -5.07 13.33
N HIS A 132 12.94 -3.89 12.74
CA HIS A 132 12.94 -3.66 11.30
C HIS A 132 14.35 -3.56 10.71
N SER A 133 15.35 -3.09 11.46
CA SER A 133 16.76 -3.10 11.05
C SER A 133 17.35 -4.51 10.94
N LEU A 134 16.71 -5.50 11.58
CA LEU A 134 16.97 -6.93 11.41
C LEU A 134 16.35 -7.52 10.12
N VAL A 135 15.56 -6.75 9.37
CA VAL A 135 14.84 -7.18 8.16
C VAL A 135 15.21 -6.26 7.01
N GLU A 136 16.06 -6.72 6.10
CA GLU A 136 16.43 -5.95 4.91
C GLU A 136 15.20 -5.59 4.08
N PHE A 137 14.86 -4.31 4.04
CA PHE A 137 13.80 -3.81 3.18
C PHE A 137 14.35 -3.57 1.78
N ASN A 138 13.83 -4.30 0.80
CA ASN A 138 14.00 -3.95 -0.60
C ASN A 138 13.51 -2.51 -0.81
N SER A 139 14.45 -1.58 -0.96
CA SER A 139 14.13 -0.18 -1.22
C SER A 139 13.34 -0.09 -2.51
N LEU A 140 12.06 0.26 -2.40
CA LEU A 140 11.28 0.66 -3.57
C LEU A 140 12.02 1.84 -4.19
N LYS A 141 12.54 1.65 -5.42
CA LYS A 141 13.14 2.73 -6.21
C LYS A 141 12.20 3.93 -6.18
N ALA A 142 12.76 5.12 -5.98
CA ALA A 142 11.98 6.35 -5.92
C ALA A 142 11.08 6.44 -7.16
N ILE A 143 9.78 6.36 -6.94
CA ILE A 143 8.78 6.63 -7.98
C ILE A 143 8.92 8.12 -8.27
N ALA A 144 9.25 8.48 -9.52
CA ALA A 144 9.31 9.87 -9.96
C ALA A 144 8.02 10.60 -9.59
N SER A 145 8.12 11.86 -9.17
CA SER A 145 6.92 12.60 -8.74
C SER A 145 5.97 12.73 -9.93
N PRO A 146 4.64 12.59 -9.74
CA PRO A 146 3.67 12.93 -10.78
C PRO A 146 3.72 14.41 -11.22
N LEU A 147 4.42 15.28 -10.47
CA LEU A 147 4.71 16.67 -10.84
C LEU A 147 6.06 16.85 -11.55
N ASP A 148 6.96 15.86 -11.50
CA ASP A 148 8.20 15.93 -12.29
C ASP A 148 7.81 15.79 -13.76
N SER A 149 8.38 16.61 -14.64
CA SER A 149 8.20 16.43 -16.09
C SER A 149 8.69 15.03 -16.46
N LEU A 150 7.78 14.18 -16.96
CA LEU A 150 8.12 12.85 -17.48
C LEU A 150 9.33 12.98 -18.43
N PRO A 151 10.42 12.21 -18.22
CA PRO A 151 11.52 12.19 -19.18
C PRO A 151 10.95 11.83 -20.56
N ASN A 152 11.29 12.61 -21.59
CA ASN A 152 10.62 12.55 -22.90
C ASN A 152 10.47 11.11 -23.39
N VAL A 153 9.23 10.60 -23.36
CA VAL A 153 8.87 9.26 -23.82
C VAL A 153 8.64 9.34 -25.32
N PHE A 154 9.58 8.80 -26.09
CA PHE A 154 9.48 8.73 -27.54
C PHE A 154 8.95 7.36 -27.95
N PHE A 155 7.79 7.34 -28.60
CA PHE A 155 7.26 6.14 -29.23
C PHE A 155 7.75 6.10 -30.68
N HIS A 156 8.62 5.15 -31.00
CA HIS A 156 9.01 4.90 -32.39
C HIS A 156 8.08 3.84 -33.00
N THR A 157 7.01 4.30 -33.65
CA THR A 157 5.99 3.45 -34.28
C THR A 157 6.34 3.03 -35.70
N ASP A 158 7.35 3.67 -36.29
CA ASP A 158 7.64 3.57 -37.71
C ASP A 158 8.59 2.41 -37.98
N LEU A 159 8.08 1.38 -38.66
CA LEU A 159 8.92 0.30 -39.17
C LEU A 159 9.66 0.80 -40.41
N LEU A 160 10.99 0.66 -40.42
CA LEU A 160 11.87 1.00 -41.56
C LEU A 160 11.48 0.29 -42.87
N THR A 161 10.69 -0.78 -42.79
CA THR A 161 10.06 -1.43 -43.94
C THR A 161 8.56 -1.61 -43.71
N HIS A 162 7.75 -1.30 -44.72
CA HIS A 162 6.31 -1.57 -44.68
C HIS A 162 6.08 -3.09 -44.72
N THR A 163 5.64 -3.69 -43.61
CA THR A 163 5.38 -5.13 -43.46
C THR A 163 3.90 -5.42 -43.27
N ASN A 164 3.38 -6.42 -43.99
CA ASN A 164 2.06 -6.98 -43.74
C ASN A 164 2.19 -8.35 -43.05
N LYS A 165 1.46 -8.54 -41.95
CA LYS A 165 1.45 -9.73 -41.10
C LYS A 165 0.94 -10.99 -41.82
N SER A 166 0.18 -10.86 -42.91
CA SER A 166 -0.38 -12.00 -43.65
C SER A 166 0.50 -12.54 -44.78
N THR A 167 1.58 -11.85 -45.19
CA THR A 167 2.34 -12.19 -46.41
C THR A 167 3.84 -12.40 -46.24
N ARG A 168 4.41 -12.30 -45.02
CA ARG A 168 5.85 -12.52 -44.78
C ARG A 168 6.13 -13.58 -43.74
N HIS A 169 7.23 -14.32 -43.93
CA HIS A 169 7.68 -15.38 -43.03
C HIS A 169 7.99 -14.82 -41.63
N PRO A 170 7.66 -15.55 -40.53
CA PRO A 170 7.86 -15.04 -39.16
C PRO A 170 9.28 -14.59 -38.84
N GLU A 171 10.29 -15.28 -39.39
CA GLU A 171 11.70 -14.97 -39.20
C GLU A 171 12.10 -13.59 -39.74
N TYR A 172 11.51 -13.17 -40.87
CA TYR A 172 11.75 -11.84 -41.45
C TYR A 172 11.15 -10.74 -40.56
N LEU A 173 9.96 -10.97 -40.00
CA LEU A 173 9.34 -10.04 -39.05
C LEU A 173 10.15 -9.94 -37.75
N ARG A 174 10.71 -11.06 -37.27
CA ARG A 174 11.64 -11.11 -36.13
C ARG A 174 12.91 -10.31 -36.41
N GLN A 175 13.50 -10.47 -37.59
CA GLN A 175 14.71 -9.76 -37.99
C GLN A 175 14.49 -8.24 -38.09
N ALA A 176 13.40 -7.80 -38.73
CA ALA A 176 13.04 -6.38 -38.81
C ALA A 176 12.78 -5.74 -37.43
N ALA A 177 12.21 -6.49 -36.48
CA ALA A 177 12.05 -6.03 -35.10
C ALA A 177 13.40 -5.89 -34.36
N LEU A 178 14.33 -6.83 -34.57
CA LEU A 178 15.67 -6.77 -33.98
C LEU A 178 16.50 -5.60 -34.56
N GLU A 179 16.40 -5.33 -35.86
CA GLU A 179 17.02 -4.16 -36.49
C GLU A 179 16.47 -2.84 -35.93
N MET A 180 15.16 -2.75 -35.70
CA MET A 180 14.55 -1.58 -35.06
C MET A 180 15.04 -1.40 -33.61
N ILE A 181 15.09 -2.48 -32.81
CA ILE A 181 15.60 -2.44 -31.43
C ILE A 181 17.07 -1.99 -31.39
N ASN A 182 17.90 -2.49 -32.29
CA ASN A 182 19.33 -2.14 -32.36
C ASN A 182 19.58 -0.70 -32.84
N ASN A 183 18.62 -0.08 -33.53
CA ASN A 183 18.69 1.32 -33.99
C ASN A 183 18.20 2.34 -32.95
N ILE A 184 17.66 1.89 -31.80
CA ILE A 184 17.32 2.79 -30.69
C ILE A 184 18.61 3.35 -30.07
N THR A 185 18.63 4.64 -29.74
CA THR A 185 19.83 5.33 -29.24
C THR A 185 20.37 4.72 -27.95
N ILE A 186 21.71 4.61 -27.85
CA ILE A 186 22.44 3.94 -26.76
C ILE A 186 22.14 4.51 -25.36
N GLU A 187 21.74 5.78 -25.24
CA GLU A 187 21.38 6.42 -23.97
C GLU A 187 19.94 6.08 -23.48
N ALA A 188 19.16 5.29 -24.22
CA ALA A 188 17.79 4.96 -23.88
C ALA A 188 17.65 3.68 -23.03
N THR A 189 16.77 3.68 -22.03
CA THR A 189 16.43 2.47 -21.26
C THR A 189 15.30 1.69 -21.96
N PRO A 190 15.52 0.43 -22.41
CA PRO A 190 14.48 -0.38 -23.01
C PRO A 190 13.51 -0.93 -21.95
N ILE A 191 12.20 -0.76 -22.19
CA ILE A 191 11.10 -1.24 -21.36
C ILE A 191 10.25 -2.19 -22.20
N TYR A 192 10.31 -3.49 -21.90
CA TYR A 192 9.46 -4.49 -22.54
C TYR A 192 8.13 -4.62 -21.77
N THR A 193 7.05 -4.17 -22.39
CA THR A 193 5.65 -4.37 -21.96
C THR A 193 5.11 -5.70 -22.52
N ASP A 194 4.06 -6.30 -21.95
CA ASP A 194 3.64 -7.70 -22.24
C ASP A 194 2.98 -7.92 -23.64
N GLY A 195 3.67 -7.67 -24.77
CA GLY A 195 3.06 -7.55 -26.13
C GLY A 195 3.66 -8.23 -27.40
N SER A 196 4.89 -8.77 -27.41
CA SER A 196 5.50 -9.59 -28.51
C SER A 196 5.86 -11.04 -28.11
N LYS A 197 5.25 -12.08 -28.71
CA LYS A 197 5.49 -13.47 -28.27
C LYS A 197 6.91 -13.98 -28.54
N ASN A 198 7.61 -14.42 -27.49
CA ASN A 198 8.76 -15.32 -27.61
C ASN A 198 8.28 -16.76 -27.87
N GLU A 199 9.20 -17.65 -28.27
CA GLU A 199 8.89 -19.02 -28.76
C GLU A 199 8.23 -19.93 -27.69
N ILE A 200 8.28 -19.52 -26.42
CA ILE A 200 7.66 -20.21 -25.27
C ILE A 200 6.26 -19.65 -24.96
N GLY A 201 5.86 -18.53 -25.60
CA GLY A 201 4.48 -18.03 -25.61
C GLY A 201 4.22 -16.77 -24.77
N HIS A 202 5.23 -16.16 -24.16
CA HIS A 202 5.09 -14.91 -23.39
C HIS A 202 5.30 -13.69 -24.27
N THR A 203 4.48 -12.66 -24.04
CA THR A 203 4.35 -11.50 -24.92
C THR A 203 5.27 -10.38 -24.34
N GLY A 204 6.14 -9.71 -25.10
CA GLY A 204 7.13 -8.70 -24.65
C GLY A 204 7.57 -7.64 -25.71
N SER A 205 6.83 -6.55 -25.89
CA SER A 205 7.05 -5.46 -26.88
C SER A 205 7.55 -4.15 -26.25
N GLY A 206 8.41 -3.41 -26.96
CA GLY A 206 9.24 -2.35 -26.36
C GLY A 206 8.73 -0.91 -26.47
N GLY A 207 8.92 -0.14 -25.39
CA GLY A 207 9.06 1.32 -25.40
C GLY A 207 10.41 1.71 -24.80
N PHE A 208 10.87 2.94 -24.99
CA PHE A 208 12.14 3.40 -24.40
C PHE A 208 12.02 4.78 -23.75
N VAL A 209 12.84 5.01 -22.72
CA VAL A 209 12.92 6.30 -22.01
C VAL A 209 14.30 6.88 -22.20
N ASN A 210 14.37 8.10 -22.74
CA ASN A 210 15.62 8.81 -22.97
C ASN A 210 15.82 9.87 -21.88
N HIS A 211 16.95 9.83 -21.17
CA HIS A 211 17.27 10.81 -20.13
C HIS A 211 18.00 12.00 -20.75
N GLY A 212 17.28 13.10 -20.98
CA GLY A 212 17.90 14.33 -21.48
C GLY A 212 18.96 14.86 -20.50
N ARG A 213 20.22 14.94 -20.94
CA ARG A 213 21.22 15.75 -20.22
C ARG A 213 20.78 17.21 -20.28
N GLY A 214 20.53 17.81 -19.13
CA GLY A 214 20.34 19.25 -19.03
C GLY A 214 21.61 19.98 -19.48
N SER A 215 21.57 20.60 -20.64
CA SER A 215 22.54 21.61 -21.05
C SER A 215 22.21 22.93 -20.33
N PHE A 216 23.02 23.29 -19.35
CA PHE A 216 22.95 24.59 -18.68
C PHE A 216 23.50 25.69 -19.59
N PRO A 217 22.75 26.78 -19.83
CA PRO A 217 23.27 28.15 -19.84
C PRO A 217 23.33 28.72 -18.41
#